data_AF-A0A7X7K6Z6-F1
#
_entry.id   AF-A0A7X7K6Z6-F1
#
_cell.length_a   1.000
_cell.length_b   1.000
_cell.length_c   1.000
_cell.angle_alpha   90.00
_cell.angle_beta   90.00
_cell.angle_gamma   90.00
#
_symmetry.space_group_name_H-M   'P 1'
#
loop_
_entity.id
_entity.type
_entity.pdbx_description
1 polymer ?
#
loop_
_entity_poly.entity_id
_entity_poly.type
_entity_poly.pdbx_seq_one_letter_code
_entity_poly.pdbx_strand_id
1 'polypeptide(L)'
;MSTHDDGPQGERVDCAQAIDQLFEFLDAEMDDARGDLIRVHLASCEQCLAEYDVVDHIKALVKRSCGERAPEELHVRIRTQLTVLRAELG
;
A
#
# COMPACT_ATOMS: atom_id res chain seq x y z
N MET A 1 -13.30 22.99 -20.77
CA MET A 1 -13.57 21.67 -21.37
C MET A 1 -12.28 20.89 -21.27
N SER A 2 -12.18 20.02 -20.25
CA SER A 2 -10.96 19.27 -19.94
C SER A 2 -10.81 18.13 -20.94
N THR A 3 -9.74 18.18 -21.71
CA THR A 3 -9.30 17.10 -22.60
C THR A 3 -8.75 15.97 -21.73
N HIS A 4 -9.54 14.94 -21.51
CA HIS A 4 -9.03 13.66 -21.04
C HIS A 4 -8.29 13.05 -22.24
N ASP A 5 -6.97 13.04 -22.15
CA ASP A 5 -6.08 12.41 -23.11
C ASP A 5 -5.94 10.94 -22.71
N ASP A 6 -6.81 10.09 -23.26
CA ASP A 6 -6.73 8.63 -23.19
C ASP A 6 -5.55 8.12 -24.04
N GLY A 7 -4.32 8.38 -23.59
CA GLY A 7 -3.10 7.77 -24.10
C GLY A 7 -2.97 6.28 -23.70
N PRO A 8 -2.08 5.51 -24.33
CA PRO A 8 -2.02 4.06 -24.17
C PRO A 8 -1.75 3.68 -22.71
N GLN A 9 -2.73 3.03 -22.11
CA GLN A 9 -2.74 2.67 -20.69
C GLN A 9 -1.76 1.52 -20.45
N GLY A 10 -0.56 1.84 -19.94
CA GLY A 10 0.42 0.80 -19.60
C GLY A 10 1.80 1.26 -19.14
N GLU A 11 2.25 2.48 -19.43
CA GLU A 11 3.65 2.88 -19.16
C GLU A 11 3.84 4.15 -18.33
N ARG A 12 2.80 4.96 -18.10
CA ARG A 12 2.92 6.21 -17.34
C ARG A 12 1.73 6.38 -16.40
N VAL A 13 2.00 6.99 -15.25
CA VAL A 13 1.02 7.33 -14.22
C VAL A 13 0.92 8.86 -14.20
N ASP A 14 -0.29 9.38 -14.34
CA ASP A 14 -0.57 10.81 -14.15
C ASP A 14 -0.83 11.14 -12.67
N CYS A 15 -0.94 12.43 -12.34
CA CYS A 15 -1.15 12.84 -10.95
C CYS A 15 -2.45 12.30 -10.36
N ALA A 16 -3.53 12.22 -11.14
CA ALA A 16 -4.82 11.75 -10.63
C ALA A 16 -4.72 10.26 -10.27
N GLN A 17 -4.15 9.44 -11.15
CA GLN A 17 -3.89 8.03 -10.91
C GLN A 17 -2.93 7.80 -9.74
N ALA A 18 -1.87 8.60 -9.62
CA ALA A 18 -0.91 8.49 -8.50
C ALA A 18 -1.59 8.73 -7.16
N ILE A 19 -2.47 9.73 -7.08
CA ILE A 19 -3.23 10.06 -5.85
C ILE A 19 -4.30 9.02 -5.56
N ASP A 20 -5.04 8.57 -6.58
CA ASP A 20 -6.10 7.56 -6.42
C ASP A 20 -5.53 6.22 -5.88
N GLN A 21 -4.30 5.87 -6.26
CA GLN A 21 -3.64 4.63 -5.86
C GLN A 21 -2.64 4.79 -4.70
N LEU A 22 -2.53 5.98 -4.13
CA LEU A 22 -1.53 6.30 -3.11
C LEU A 22 -1.67 5.42 -1.85
N PHE A 23 -2.91 5.11 -1.45
CA PHE A 23 -3.17 4.25 -0.30
C PHE A 23 -2.73 2.80 -0.54
N GLU A 24 -3.14 2.21 -1.65
CA GLU A 24 -2.73 0.85 -2.06
C GLU A 24 -1.20 0.76 -2.15
N PHE A 25 -0.55 1.81 -2.67
CA PHE A 25 0.90 1.88 -2.75
C PHE A 25 1.55 1.89 -1.36
N LEU A 26 1.03 2.71 -0.44
CA LEU A 26 1.52 2.81 0.94
C LEU A 26 1.22 1.55 1.78
N ASP A 27 0.17 0.80 1.46
CA ASP A 27 -0.17 -0.48 2.13
C ASP A 27 0.49 -1.70 1.49
N ALA A 28 1.25 -1.52 0.40
CA ALA A 28 1.84 -2.59 -0.41
C ALA A 28 0.79 -3.58 -0.93
N GLU A 29 -0.37 -3.08 -1.33
CA GLU A 29 -1.53 -3.85 -1.84
C GLU A 29 -1.61 -3.87 -3.37
N MET A 30 -0.51 -3.56 -4.06
CA MET A 30 -0.42 -3.59 -5.52
C MET A 30 0.79 -4.41 -5.99
N ASP A 31 0.80 -4.79 -7.26
CA ASP A 31 1.92 -5.49 -7.85
C ASP A 31 3.17 -4.60 -8.00
N ASP A 32 4.33 -5.24 -8.07
CA ASP A 32 5.63 -4.56 -8.12
C ASP A 32 5.77 -3.62 -9.32
N ALA A 33 5.24 -4.03 -10.48
CA ALA A 33 5.33 -3.24 -11.72
C ALA A 33 4.50 -1.96 -11.62
N ARG A 34 3.29 -2.03 -11.03
CA ARG A 34 2.49 -0.83 -10.76
C ARG A 34 3.16 0.06 -9.71
N GLY A 35 3.72 -0.52 -8.67
CA GLY A 35 4.47 0.20 -7.64
C GLY A 35 5.70 0.94 -8.18
N ASP A 36 6.40 0.37 -9.16
CA ASP A 36 7.52 1.03 -9.86
C ASP A 36 7.06 2.32 -10.55
N LEU A 37 5.92 2.28 -11.26
CA LEU A 37 5.40 3.45 -11.99
C LEU A 37 5.01 4.59 -11.04
N ILE A 38 4.38 4.27 -9.91
CA ILE A 38 4.04 5.27 -8.88
C ILE A 38 5.31 5.85 -8.27
N ARG A 39 6.32 5.03 -7.95
CA ARG A 39 7.63 5.51 -7.45
C ARG A 39 8.30 6.48 -8.41
N VAL A 40 8.30 6.18 -9.71
CA VAL A 40 8.82 7.08 -10.74
C VAL A 40 8.04 8.39 -10.78
N HIS A 41 6.70 8.33 -10.70
CA HIS A 41 5.87 9.53 -10.67
C HIS A 41 6.19 10.41 -9.46
N LEU A 42 6.17 9.84 -8.24
CA LEU A 42 6.48 10.56 -6.99
C LEU A 42 7.88 11.19 -7.00
N ALA A 43 8.87 10.53 -7.59
CA ALA A 43 10.23 11.06 -7.70
C ALA A 43 10.33 12.27 -8.66
N SER A 44 9.36 12.44 -9.57
CA SER A 44 9.36 13.49 -10.60
C SER A 44 8.34 14.60 -10.35
N CYS A 45 7.43 14.43 -9.39
CA CYS A 45 6.30 15.32 -9.14
C CYS A 45 6.27 15.77 -7.67
N GLU A 46 6.74 17.00 -7.43
CA GLU A 46 6.81 17.59 -6.07
C GLU A 46 5.44 17.66 -5.37
N GLN A 47 4.38 17.91 -6.13
CA GLN A 47 3.02 17.98 -5.59
C GLN A 47 2.56 16.61 -5.08
N CYS A 48 2.75 15.54 -5.86
CA CYS A 48 2.34 14.20 -5.43
C CYS A 48 3.23 13.67 -4.30
N LEU A 49 4.51 14.05 -4.27
CA LEU A 49 5.39 13.73 -3.14
C LEU A 49 4.92 14.41 -1.84
N ALA A 50 4.47 15.66 -1.91
CA ALA A 50 3.90 16.34 -0.74
C ALA A 50 2.64 15.64 -0.21
N GLU A 51 1.75 15.17 -1.10
CA GLU A 51 0.59 14.38 -0.71
C GLU A 51 0.99 13.03 -0.09
N TYR A 52 1.97 12.35 -0.67
CA TYR A 52 2.56 11.12 -0.11
C TYR A 52 3.03 11.33 1.34
N ASP A 53 3.82 12.39 1.59
CA ASP A 53 4.38 12.67 2.92
C ASP A 53 3.27 12.91 3.96
N VAL A 54 2.20 13.61 3.57
CA VAL A 54 1.04 13.84 4.45
C VAL A 54 0.36 12.53 4.81
N VAL A 55 0.06 11.70 3.82
CA VAL A 55 -0.65 10.42 4.04
C VAL A 55 0.22 9.45 4.84
N ASP A 56 1.52 9.33 4.53
CA ASP A 56 2.44 8.49 5.29
C ASP A 56 2.51 8.93 6.77
N HIS A 57 2.61 10.24 7.02
CA HIS A 57 2.64 10.76 8.39
C HIS A 57 1.35 10.46 9.16
N ILE A 58 0.19 10.60 8.51
CA ILE A 58 -1.11 10.26 9.09
C ILE A 58 -1.18 8.76 9.39
N LYS A 59 -0.78 7.89 8.46
CA LYS A 59 -0.77 6.43 8.66
C LYS A 59 0.16 6.04 9.81
N ALA A 60 1.33 6.66 9.92
CA ALA A 60 2.24 6.47 11.03
C ALA A 60 1.64 6.90 12.38
N LEU A 61 0.89 8.01 12.40
CA LEU A 61 0.17 8.47 13.59
C LEU A 61 -0.93 7.49 14.00
N VAL A 62 -1.77 7.04 13.05
CA VAL A 62 -2.85 6.09 13.31
C VAL A 62 -2.29 4.76 13.83
N LYS A 63 -1.25 4.22 13.20
CA LYS A 63 -0.61 2.97 13.61
C LYS A 63 -0.07 3.03 15.04
N ARG A 64 0.46 4.18 15.47
CA ARG A 64 0.91 4.41 16.84
C ARG A 64 -0.25 4.50 17.83
N SER A 65 -1.35 5.14 17.44
CA SER A 65 -2.49 5.38 18.33
C SER A 65 -3.40 4.16 18.49
N CYS A 66 -3.45 3.27 17.49
CA CYS A 66 -4.34 2.10 17.46
C CYS A 66 -3.60 0.76 17.62
N GLY A 67 -2.54 0.74 18.43
CA GLY A 67 -1.78 -0.48 18.73
C GLY A 67 -2.41 -1.34 19.83
N GLU A 68 -3.52 -2.01 19.54
CA GLU A 68 -4.08 -3.01 20.47
C GLU A 68 -3.28 -4.32 20.38
N ARG A 69 -2.92 -4.89 21.54
CA ARG A 69 -2.28 -6.21 21.55
C ARG A 69 -3.33 -7.25 21.22
N ALA A 70 -3.04 -8.06 20.21
CA ALA A 70 -3.88 -9.22 19.90
C ALA A 70 -4.03 -10.13 21.14
N PRO A 71 -5.24 -10.67 21.41
CA PRO A 71 -5.46 -11.57 22.53
C PRO A 71 -4.54 -12.80 22.49
N GLU A 72 -4.01 -13.23 23.64
CA GLU A 72 -3.09 -14.38 23.73
C GLU A 72 -3.75 -15.67 23.22
N GLU A 73 -5.07 -15.82 23.41
CA GLU A 73 -5.83 -16.94 22.87
C GLU A 73 -5.73 -17.05 21.34
N LEU A 74 -5.70 -15.92 20.64
CA LEU A 74 -5.55 -15.88 19.19
C LEU A 74 -4.13 -16.32 18.80
N HIS A 75 -3.12 -15.87 19.55
CA HIS A 75 -1.73 -16.27 19.34
C HIS A 75 -1.55 -17.78 19.50
N VAL A 76 -2.09 -18.36 20.57
CA VAL A 76 -2.05 -19.81 20.82
C VAL A 76 -2.75 -20.55 19.68
N ARG A 77 -3.96 -20.14 19.30
CA ARG A 77 -4.72 -20.76 18.21
C ARG A 77 -3.94 -20.75 16.89
N ILE A 78 -3.39 -19.61 16.49
CA ILE A 78 -2.62 -19.47 15.25
C ILE A 78 -1.41 -20.41 15.26
N ARG A 79 -0.62 -20.42 16.34
CA ARG A 79 0.57 -21.28 16.44
C ARG A 79 0.22 -22.77 16.38
N THR A 80 -0.85 -23.17 17.05
CA THR A 80 -1.33 -24.57 17.00
C THR A 80 -1.72 -24.95 15.58
N GLN A 81 -2.52 -24.12 14.89
CA GLN A 81 -2.94 -24.39 13.51
C GLN A 81 -1.76 -24.44 12.54
N LEU A 82 -0.79 -23.52 12.67
CA LEU A 82 0.44 -23.56 11.86
C LEU A 82 1.26 -24.82 12.10
N THR A 83 1.29 -25.33 13.33
CA THR A 83 2.01 -26.58 13.66
C THR A 83 1.34 -27.78 13.00
N VAL A 84 0.01 -27.86 13.06
CA VAL A 84 -0.78 -28.92 12.42
C VAL A 84 -0.58 -28.89 10.89
N LEU A 85 -0.78 -27.74 10.25
CA LEU A 85 -0.63 -27.59 8.80
C LEU A 85 0.77 -27.97 8.32
N ARG A 86 1.81 -27.64 9.08
CA ARG A 86 3.19 -28.03 8.76
C ARG A 86 3.43 -29.54 8.85
N ALA A 87 2.73 -30.23 9.76
CA ALA A 87 2.82 -31.68 9.89
C ALA A 87 2.03 -32.41 8.79
N GLU A 88 0.96 -31.79 8.26
CA GLU A 88 0.14 -32.33 7.17
C GLU A 88 0.75 -32.10 5.77
N LEU A 89 1.58 -31.07 5.62
CA LEU A 89 2.29 -30.72 4.37
C LEU A 89 3.67 -31.40 4.23
N GLY A 90 4.08 -32.20 5.21
CA GLY A 90 5.29 -33.03 5.19
C GLY A 90 4.98 -34.50 4.95
#